data_AF-C5L1T2-F1
#
_entry.id   AF-C5L1T2-F1
#
_cell.length_a   1.000
_cell.length_b   1.000
_cell.length_c   1.000
_cell.angle_alpha   90.00
_cell.angle_beta   90.00
_cell.angle_gamma   90.00
#
_symmetry.space_group_name_H-M   'P 1'
#
loop_
_entity.id
_entity.type
_entity.pdbx_description
1 polymer ?
#
loop_
_entity_poly.entity_id
_entity_poly.type
_entity_poly.pdbx_seq_one_letter_code
_entity_poly.pdbx_strand_id
1 'polypeptide(L)'
;MECYSVDCNSVVDLENSQIVTLSNDKIRVTIAEYGLYILSLETPDRDGKFSAVNLNYDHDWTKYLHDTLYLCCGVGRYANRILNGRMTVDGKEYQLTVNDGDHCLHGGIDGFNKKVWKHTDSYRDEKSASATFAMRSEDGDQGFPGNLDVTVVFTITGSKLTMEYYATTDATTVINLTHHTYFNLNNDHSQTIRDHELCLPNGHQFVKVENNGIPIAGAPSDVKGTAFDFTSPRIIGDALSEKDQQLTEMDGIDHNIVISGEAKEMRTVGSLYCAATGRRVDITSNEPGIQLYTGNHLPMENNGVAIETQHYPNSPNRPDFPSTLLRPDEKYYSKTVYEFSVVA
;
A
#
# COMPACT_ATOMS: atom_id res chain seq x y z
N MET A 1 3.34 -31.57 8.45
CA MET A 1 4.46 -30.61 8.50
C MET A 1 4.00 -29.43 7.66
N GLU A 2 3.92 -28.24 8.25
CA GLU A 2 3.69 -27.00 7.50
C GLU A 2 4.93 -26.81 6.61
N CYS A 3 4.84 -27.17 5.34
CA CYS A 3 5.98 -27.04 4.44
C CYS A 3 6.01 -25.60 3.93
N TYR A 4 6.82 -24.75 4.57
CA TYR A 4 7.17 -23.46 4.02
C TYR A 4 8.03 -23.66 2.77
N SER A 5 7.65 -23.01 1.66
CA SER A 5 8.42 -23.01 0.40
C SER A 5 8.84 -21.61 -0.01
N VAL A 6 9.97 -21.57 -0.72
CA VAL A 6 10.41 -20.40 -1.48
C VAL A 6 10.76 -20.90 -2.86
N ASP A 7 9.96 -20.51 -3.85
CA ASP A 7 10.07 -20.97 -5.23
C ASP A 7 10.39 -19.77 -6.13
N CYS A 8 11.57 -19.77 -6.73
CA CYS A 8 12.05 -18.70 -7.62
C CYS A 8 11.96 -19.16 -9.08
N ASN A 9 11.24 -18.41 -9.91
CA ASN A 9 11.07 -18.69 -11.33
C ASN A 9 11.43 -17.47 -12.17
N SER A 10 12.10 -17.67 -13.31
CA SER A 10 12.29 -16.62 -14.31
C SER A 10 11.04 -16.49 -15.19
N VAL A 11 10.61 -15.27 -15.50
CA VAL A 11 9.56 -15.03 -16.51
C VAL A 11 10.13 -14.21 -17.66
N VAL A 12 9.69 -14.55 -18.86
CA VAL A 12 10.21 -13.99 -20.11
C VAL A 12 9.80 -12.51 -20.28
N ASP A 13 8.79 -12.00 -19.55
CA ASP A 13 8.52 -10.57 -19.35
C ASP A 13 7.71 -10.25 -18.05
N LEU A 14 7.51 -8.96 -17.70
CA LEU A 14 8.04 -8.25 -16.49
C LEU A 14 9.56 -8.01 -16.59
N GLU A 15 10.01 -7.77 -17.82
CA GLU A 15 11.33 -7.42 -18.36
C GLU A 15 12.57 -8.19 -17.85
N ASN A 16 12.52 -9.53 -17.92
CA ASN A 16 13.53 -10.47 -17.42
C ASN A 16 13.64 -10.54 -15.89
N SER A 17 12.58 -10.18 -15.18
CA SER A 17 12.50 -10.34 -13.73
C SER A 17 12.30 -11.80 -13.31
N GLN A 18 12.67 -12.05 -12.07
CA GLN A 18 12.23 -13.22 -11.33
C GLN A 18 10.88 -12.96 -10.66
N ILE A 19 10.13 -14.04 -10.52
CA ILE A 19 9.00 -14.14 -9.60
C ILE A 19 9.41 -15.04 -8.45
N VAL A 20 9.09 -14.64 -7.23
CA VAL A 20 9.30 -15.42 -6.02
C VAL A 20 7.95 -15.75 -5.40
N THR A 21 7.68 -17.03 -5.22
CA THR A 21 6.51 -17.51 -4.48
C THR A 21 6.92 -17.97 -3.09
N LEU A 22 6.29 -17.40 -2.06
CA LEU A 22 6.34 -17.88 -0.69
C LEU A 22 5.05 -18.62 -0.39
N SER A 23 5.11 -19.83 0.14
CA SER A 23 3.89 -20.58 0.47
C SER A 23 4.00 -21.45 1.72
N ASN A 24 2.85 -21.70 2.36
CA ASN A 24 2.66 -22.73 3.38
C ASN A 24 1.23 -23.29 3.26
N ASP A 25 0.71 -23.96 4.31
CA ASP A 25 -0.64 -24.52 4.33
C ASP A 25 -1.75 -23.49 4.63
N LYS A 26 -1.40 -22.22 4.90
CA LYS A 26 -2.33 -21.14 5.25
C LYS A 26 -2.46 -20.08 4.15
N ILE A 27 -1.34 -19.67 3.56
CA ILE A 27 -1.28 -18.62 2.55
C ILE A 27 -0.24 -18.93 1.48
N ARG A 28 -0.44 -18.35 0.30
CA ARG A 28 0.54 -18.32 -0.79
C ARG A 28 0.62 -16.91 -1.33
N VAL A 29 1.83 -16.38 -1.52
CA VAL A 29 2.06 -15.08 -2.14
C VAL A 29 3.09 -15.19 -3.23
N THR A 30 2.84 -14.56 -4.37
CA THR A 30 3.70 -14.56 -5.54
C THR A 30 4.05 -13.12 -5.89
N ILE A 31 5.34 -12.80 -5.87
CA ILE A 31 5.88 -11.43 -5.98
C ILE A 31 6.81 -11.34 -7.17
N ALA A 32 6.66 -10.31 -8.01
CA ALA A 32 7.59 -9.99 -9.08
C ALA A 32 8.71 -9.06 -8.60
N GLU A 33 9.96 -9.25 -9.06
CA GLU A 33 11.02 -8.27 -8.83
C GLU A 33 10.69 -6.91 -9.45
N TYR A 34 10.10 -6.89 -10.64
CA TYR A 34 9.65 -5.64 -11.25
C TYR A 34 8.49 -5.08 -10.43
N GLY A 35 8.65 -3.84 -9.96
CA GLY A 35 7.65 -3.08 -9.22
C GLY A 35 7.25 -3.64 -7.85
N LEU A 36 7.81 -4.77 -7.42
CA LEU A 36 7.31 -5.56 -6.28
C LEU A 36 5.83 -5.89 -6.41
N TYR A 37 5.35 -6.18 -7.63
CA TYR A 37 3.94 -6.55 -7.81
C TYR A 37 3.62 -7.86 -7.06
N ILE A 38 2.61 -7.83 -6.19
CA ILE A 38 1.94 -9.05 -5.72
C ILE A 38 1.02 -9.53 -6.84
N LEU A 39 1.48 -10.55 -7.57
CA LEU A 39 0.75 -11.14 -8.68
C LEU A 39 -0.39 -12.04 -8.20
N SER A 40 -0.22 -12.67 -7.04
CA SER A 40 -1.26 -13.47 -6.39
C SER A 40 -1.00 -13.55 -4.89
N LEU A 41 -2.04 -13.37 -4.08
CA LEU A 41 -2.08 -13.57 -2.64
C LEU A 41 -3.30 -14.44 -2.31
N GLU A 42 -3.08 -15.71 -2.05
CA GLU A 42 -4.13 -16.72 -1.92
C GLU A 42 -4.37 -17.11 -0.46
N THR A 43 -5.63 -17.20 -0.08
CA THR A 43 -6.07 -17.60 1.27
C THR A 43 -7.33 -18.48 1.20
N PRO A 44 -7.55 -19.40 2.15
CA PRO A 44 -8.74 -20.23 2.17
C PRO A 44 -10.00 -19.42 2.51
N ASP A 45 -11.14 -19.79 1.94
CA ASP A 45 -12.46 -19.39 2.44
C ASP A 45 -12.98 -20.36 3.51
N ARG A 46 -14.24 -20.18 3.96
CA ARG A 46 -14.91 -21.04 4.94
C ARG A 46 -14.96 -22.52 4.56
N ASP A 47 -14.91 -22.83 3.27
CA ASP A 47 -14.94 -24.21 2.76
C ASP A 47 -13.53 -24.76 2.51
N GLY A 48 -12.49 -24.00 2.85
CA GLY A 48 -11.08 -24.34 2.65
C GLY A 48 -10.58 -24.12 1.23
N LYS A 49 -11.35 -23.46 0.35
CA LYS A 49 -10.95 -23.19 -1.02
C LYS A 49 -10.01 -21.97 -1.06
N PHE A 50 -8.81 -22.18 -1.57
CA PHE A 50 -7.85 -21.10 -1.82
C PHE A 50 -8.24 -20.30 -3.07
N SER A 51 -8.20 -18.97 -2.96
CA SER A 51 -8.26 -18.06 -4.12
C SER A 51 -7.50 -16.78 -3.81
N ALA A 52 -7.09 -16.06 -4.87
CA ALA A 52 -6.48 -14.75 -4.75
C ALA A 52 -7.45 -13.75 -4.10
N VAL A 53 -6.97 -13.03 -3.10
CA VAL A 53 -7.71 -11.97 -2.40
C VAL A 53 -7.28 -10.56 -2.82
N ASN A 54 -6.28 -10.45 -3.70
CA ASN A 54 -5.86 -9.21 -4.33
C ASN A 54 -6.28 -9.17 -5.79
N LEU A 55 -6.53 -7.97 -6.32
CA LEU A 55 -6.66 -7.77 -7.77
C LEU A 55 -5.32 -7.99 -8.47
N ASN A 56 -5.37 -8.38 -9.75
CA ASN A 56 -4.19 -8.58 -10.58
C ASN A 56 -4.55 -8.43 -12.07
N TYR A 57 -3.56 -8.48 -12.96
CA TYR A 57 -3.75 -8.50 -14.42
C TYR A 57 -3.62 -9.91 -15.02
N ASP A 58 -3.85 -10.94 -14.22
CA ASP A 58 -3.56 -12.34 -14.56
C ASP A 58 -2.12 -12.48 -15.09
N HIS A 59 -1.96 -13.11 -16.26
CA HIS A 59 -0.69 -13.30 -16.96
C HIS A 59 -0.45 -12.28 -18.09
N ASP A 60 -1.17 -11.15 -18.09
CA ASP A 60 -0.98 -10.06 -19.06
C ASP A 60 0.13 -9.12 -18.59
N TRP A 61 1.38 -9.54 -18.80
CA TRP A 61 2.58 -8.82 -18.35
C TRP A 61 2.70 -7.41 -18.93
N THR A 62 2.16 -7.20 -20.14
CA THR A 62 2.13 -5.87 -20.78
C THR A 62 1.32 -4.87 -19.97
N LYS A 63 0.24 -5.30 -19.29
CA LYS A 63 -0.54 -4.42 -18.40
C LYS A 63 0.24 -3.99 -17.17
N TYR A 64 1.06 -4.87 -16.58
CA TYR A 64 1.91 -4.49 -15.45
C TYR A 64 2.97 -3.45 -15.85
N LEU A 65 3.57 -3.56 -17.04
CA LEU A 65 4.56 -2.60 -17.55
C LEU A 65 3.97 -1.23 -17.87
N HIS A 66 2.68 -1.20 -18.24
CA HIS A 66 1.94 0.02 -18.55
C HIS A 66 0.91 0.40 -17.47
N ASP A 67 1.10 -0.12 -16.26
CA ASP A 67 0.15 0.07 -15.18
C ASP A 67 0.09 1.55 -14.74
N THR A 68 -1.10 2.11 -14.81
CA THR A 68 -1.43 3.45 -14.30
C THR A 68 -2.32 3.39 -13.06
N LEU A 69 -2.76 2.20 -12.65
CA LEU A 69 -3.65 1.98 -11.51
C LEU A 69 -2.87 1.64 -10.23
N TYR A 70 -1.55 1.41 -10.34
CA TYR A 70 -0.69 0.94 -9.24
C TYR A 70 -1.25 -0.34 -8.60
N LEU A 71 -1.68 -1.28 -9.43
CA LEU A 71 -2.41 -2.48 -9.00
C LEU A 71 -1.48 -3.43 -8.25
N CYS A 72 -1.52 -3.39 -6.91
CA CYS A 72 -0.81 -4.32 -6.04
C CYS A 72 0.72 -4.29 -6.19
N CYS A 73 1.33 -3.10 -6.22
CA CYS A 73 2.78 -2.90 -6.30
C CYS A 73 3.39 -2.12 -5.13
N GLY A 74 4.72 -2.13 -5.04
CA GLY A 74 5.49 -1.25 -4.17
C GLY A 74 5.53 0.18 -4.71
N VAL A 75 5.30 1.16 -3.83
CA VAL A 75 5.21 2.59 -4.18
C VAL A 75 6.33 3.37 -3.50
N GLY A 76 6.95 4.29 -4.24
CA GLY A 76 8.00 5.19 -3.77
C GLY A 76 8.65 5.98 -4.90
N ARG A 77 9.57 6.92 -4.64
CA ARG A 77 10.19 7.25 -3.33
C ARG A 77 9.21 7.86 -2.31
N TYR A 78 8.12 8.46 -2.81
CA TYR A 78 7.08 9.06 -1.98
C TYR A 78 5.69 8.59 -2.43
N ALA A 79 4.99 7.88 -1.55
CA ALA A 79 3.61 7.45 -1.74
C ALA A 79 2.63 8.63 -1.63
N ASN A 80 1.58 8.58 -2.44
CA ASN A 80 0.56 9.62 -2.58
C ASN A 80 1.11 10.92 -3.19
N ARG A 81 0.40 12.04 -3.01
CA ARG A 81 0.62 13.28 -3.75
C ARG A 81 1.57 14.25 -3.05
N ILE A 82 2.37 14.96 -3.84
CA ILE A 82 3.11 16.17 -3.46
C ILE A 82 2.60 17.32 -4.33
N LEU A 83 2.08 18.37 -3.66
CA LEU A 83 1.50 19.54 -4.31
C LEU A 83 2.49 20.17 -5.29
N ASN A 84 2.02 20.36 -6.53
CA ASN A 84 2.77 20.93 -7.65
C ASN A 84 4.07 20.19 -8.02
N GLY A 85 4.27 18.98 -7.48
CA GLY A 85 5.55 18.29 -7.53
C GLY A 85 6.68 19.10 -6.91
N ARG A 86 6.40 19.98 -5.95
CA ARG A 86 7.38 20.88 -5.35
C ARG A 86 7.55 20.60 -3.88
N MET A 87 8.78 20.68 -3.40
CA MET A 87 9.10 20.57 -1.99
C MET A 87 10.36 21.39 -1.68
N THR A 88 10.54 21.72 -0.40
CA THR A 88 11.77 22.34 0.10
C THR A 88 12.46 21.40 1.07
N VAL A 89 13.73 21.09 0.82
CA VAL A 89 14.57 20.26 1.69
C VAL A 89 15.81 21.07 2.07
N ASP A 90 16.05 21.24 3.37
CA ASP A 90 17.15 22.04 3.92
C ASP A 90 17.31 23.43 3.27
N GLY A 91 16.18 24.09 2.99
CA GLY A 91 16.12 25.43 2.39
C GLY A 91 16.33 25.49 0.87
N LYS A 92 16.51 24.34 0.20
CA LYS A 92 16.61 24.25 -1.26
C LYS A 92 15.30 23.72 -1.85
N GLU A 93 14.83 24.38 -2.89
CA GLU A 93 13.65 23.95 -3.65
C GLU A 93 14.00 22.81 -4.61
N TYR A 94 13.10 21.84 -4.71
CA TYR A 94 13.16 20.71 -5.63
C TYR A 94 11.88 20.63 -6.45
N GLN A 95 12.03 20.40 -7.76
CA GLN A 95 10.94 20.09 -8.67
C GLN A 95 11.00 18.61 -9.02
N LEU A 96 9.99 17.88 -8.60
CA LEU A 96 9.76 16.48 -8.91
C LEU A 96 9.07 16.34 -10.27
N THR A 97 9.15 15.14 -10.83
CA THR A 97 8.33 14.76 -11.99
C THR A 97 6.85 14.91 -11.66
N VAL A 98 6.13 15.66 -12.48
CA VAL A 98 4.67 15.82 -12.41
C VAL A 98 4.02 14.78 -13.32
N ASN A 99 3.09 13.99 -12.77
CA ASN A 99 2.45 12.86 -13.45
C ASN A 99 0.95 12.72 -13.14
N ASP A 100 0.39 13.56 -12.28
CA ASP A 100 -1.03 13.57 -11.92
C ASP A 100 -1.54 15.02 -11.89
N GLY A 101 -2.08 15.49 -13.01
CA GLY A 101 -2.40 16.91 -13.20
C GLY A 101 -1.14 17.78 -13.03
N ASP A 102 -1.18 18.70 -12.06
CA ASP A 102 -0.04 19.54 -11.70
C ASP A 102 0.85 18.91 -10.61
N HIS A 103 0.50 17.73 -10.08
CA HIS A 103 1.12 17.15 -8.88
C HIS A 103 2.06 15.98 -9.20
N CYS A 104 2.95 15.68 -8.26
CA CYS A 104 3.72 14.43 -8.27
C CYS A 104 2.95 13.39 -7.45
N LEU A 105 2.58 12.28 -8.07
CA LEU A 105 1.87 11.16 -7.47
C LEU A 105 2.77 9.91 -7.49
N HIS A 106 2.85 9.22 -6.34
CA HIS A 106 3.49 7.91 -6.21
C HIS A 106 4.94 7.86 -6.72
N GLY A 107 5.68 8.95 -6.54
CA GLY A 107 7.10 9.05 -6.89
C GLY A 107 7.39 9.42 -8.34
N GLY A 108 6.39 9.73 -9.18
CA GLY A 108 6.57 10.24 -10.53
C GLY A 108 6.28 9.23 -11.65
N ILE A 109 6.60 9.57 -12.89
CA ILE A 109 6.30 8.76 -14.08
C ILE A 109 6.98 7.39 -14.02
N ASP A 110 8.22 7.35 -13.53
CA ASP A 110 9.04 6.14 -13.36
C ASP A 110 9.32 5.87 -11.88
N GLY A 111 8.27 5.90 -11.05
CA GLY A 111 8.32 5.57 -9.63
C GLY A 111 8.73 4.11 -9.37
N PHE A 112 8.79 3.73 -8.09
CA PHE A 112 9.33 2.44 -7.66
C PHE A 112 8.55 1.21 -8.18
N ASN A 113 7.28 1.39 -8.54
CA ASN A 113 6.46 0.35 -9.18
C ASN A 113 6.91 0.02 -10.61
N LYS A 114 7.77 0.84 -11.21
CA LYS A 114 8.31 0.65 -12.57
C LYS A 114 9.81 0.33 -12.59
N LYS A 115 10.39 -0.01 -11.45
CA LYS A 115 11.80 -0.37 -11.33
C LYS A 115 11.95 -1.86 -11.06
N VAL A 116 13.09 -2.43 -11.45
CA VAL A 116 13.46 -3.80 -11.09
C VAL A 116 14.11 -3.78 -9.70
N TRP A 117 13.53 -4.55 -8.78
CA TRP A 117 14.08 -4.78 -7.47
C TRP A 117 14.82 -6.12 -7.44
N LYS A 118 16.13 -6.08 -7.26
CA LYS A 118 16.93 -7.30 -7.27
C LYS A 118 16.53 -8.19 -6.10
N HIS A 119 16.13 -9.43 -6.38
CA HIS A 119 16.03 -10.48 -5.38
C HIS A 119 17.45 -10.80 -4.87
N THR A 120 17.71 -10.50 -3.60
CA THR A 120 19.06 -10.59 -3.02
C THR A 120 19.22 -11.75 -2.06
N ASP A 121 18.15 -12.17 -1.39
CA ASP A 121 18.20 -13.26 -0.42
C ASP A 121 16.81 -13.91 -0.23
N SER A 122 16.83 -15.17 0.21
CA SER A 122 15.64 -15.91 0.64
C SER A 122 15.96 -16.74 1.86
N TYR A 123 15.03 -16.76 2.81
CA TYR A 123 15.12 -17.59 4.02
C TYR A 123 13.93 -18.53 4.12
N ARG A 124 14.14 -19.71 4.70
CA ARG A 124 13.06 -20.58 5.14
C ARG A 124 13.47 -21.46 6.32
N ASP A 125 12.53 -21.70 7.22
CA ASP A 125 12.60 -22.71 8.27
C ASP A 125 11.23 -23.38 8.47
N GLU A 126 11.03 -24.07 9.59
CA GLU A 126 9.75 -24.74 9.91
C GLU A 126 8.62 -23.76 10.27
N LYS A 127 8.91 -22.46 10.42
CA LYS A 127 7.97 -21.46 10.94
C LYS A 127 7.74 -20.28 10.01
N SER A 128 8.64 -20.04 9.08
CA SER A 128 8.58 -18.89 8.18
C SER A 128 9.32 -19.12 6.86
N ALA A 129 8.93 -18.34 5.86
CA ALA A 129 9.67 -18.16 4.61
C ALA A 129 9.69 -16.68 4.25
N SER A 130 10.80 -16.20 3.70
CA SER A 130 10.93 -14.81 3.28
C SER A 130 11.73 -14.63 1.99
N ALA A 131 11.50 -13.50 1.33
CA ALA A 131 12.24 -13.03 0.18
C ALA A 131 12.61 -11.55 0.37
N THR A 132 13.88 -11.23 0.10
CA THR A 132 14.44 -9.89 0.26
C THR A 132 14.75 -9.28 -1.10
N PHE A 133 14.22 -8.09 -1.34
CA PHE A 133 14.39 -7.35 -2.59
C PHE A 133 15.08 -6.03 -2.29
N ALA A 134 16.03 -5.63 -3.14
CA ALA A 134 16.80 -4.41 -2.95
C ALA A 134 16.94 -3.62 -4.25
N MET A 135 17.00 -2.30 -4.12
CA MET A 135 17.18 -1.37 -5.22
C MET A 135 17.90 -0.12 -4.71
N ARG A 136 18.62 0.55 -5.63
CA ARG A 136 19.14 1.89 -5.43
C ARG A 136 18.38 2.87 -6.33
N SER A 137 17.87 3.95 -5.74
CA SER A 137 17.33 5.11 -6.45
C SER A 137 18.40 6.21 -6.39
N GLU A 138 18.97 6.56 -7.54
CA GLU A 138 20.08 7.51 -7.61
C GLU A 138 19.64 8.94 -7.27
N ASP A 139 20.60 9.81 -6.95
CA ASP A 139 20.38 11.25 -6.77
C ASP A 139 19.77 11.85 -8.04
N GLY A 140 18.66 12.58 -7.87
CA GLY A 140 17.89 13.17 -8.95
C GLY A 140 16.89 12.23 -9.64
N ASP A 141 16.78 10.95 -9.24
CA ASP A 141 15.73 10.05 -9.74
C ASP A 141 14.34 10.67 -9.47
N GLN A 142 13.59 10.94 -10.54
CA GLN A 142 12.32 11.68 -10.52
C GLN A 142 12.37 13.06 -9.82
N GLY A 143 13.56 13.65 -9.68
CA GLY A 143 13.81 14.95 -9.04
C GLY A 143 14.09 14.88 -7.53
N PHE A 144 14.08 13.70 -6.91
CA PHE A 144 14.37 13.55 -5.48
C PHE A 144 15.88 13.66 -5.19
N PRO A 145 16.30 14.43 -4.17
CA PRO A 145 17.73 14.53 -3.79
C PRO A 145 18.22 13.28 -3.09
N GLY A 146 19.52 13.02 -3.21
CA GLY A 146 20.23 11.98 -2.49
C GLY A 146 20.03 10.61 -3.11
N ASN A 147 21.08 9.82 -3.11
CA ASN A 147 20.95 8.41 -3.40
C ASN A 147 20.20 7.74 -2.25
N LEU A 148 19.32 6.81 -2.57
CA LEU A 148 18.53 6.07 -1.60
C LEU A 148 18.68 4.57 -1.88
N ASP A 149 19.28 3.86 -0.92
CA ASP A 149 19.33 2.40 -0.93
C ASP A 149 18.11 1.88 -0.16
N VAL A 150 17.29 1.06 -0.82
CA VAL A 150 16.02 0.56 -0.27
C VAL A 150 16.03 -0.96 -0.28
N THR A 151 15.57 -1.55 0.82
CA THR A 151 15.36 -3.00 0.96
C THR A 151 13.94 -3.25 1.42
N VAL A 152 13.25 -4.19 0.77
CA VAL A 152 11.92 -4.67 1.14
C VAL A 152 11.98 -6.17 1.41
N VAL A 153 11.47 -6.59 2.56
CA VAL A 153 11.41 -8.00 2.95
C VAL A 153 9.95 -8.43 3.04
N PHE A 154 9.59 -9.43 2.25
CA PHE A 154 8.31 -10.12 2.37
C PHE A 154 8.52 -11.40 3.18
N THR A 155 7.75 -11.59 4.25
CA THR A 155 7.83 -12.79 5.10
C THR A 155 6.44 -13.38 5.33
N ILE A 156 6.31 -14.69 5.18
CA ILE A 156 5.13 -15.43 5.62
C ILE A 156 5.39 -16.17 6.94
N THR A 157 4.43 -16.14 7.87
CA THR A 157 4.47 -16.87 9.16
C THR A 157 3.05 -17.23 9.56
N GLY A 158 2.70 -18.52 9.57
CA GLY A 158 1.31 -18.95 9.67
C GLY A 158 0.47 -18.30 8.57
N SER A 159 -0.61 -17.62 8.93
CA SER A 159 -1.46 -16.87 7.99
C SER A 159 -1.07 -15.40 7.83
N LYS A 160 0.13 -15.00 8.27
CA LYS A 160 0.61 -13.61 8.18
C LYS A 160 1.46 -13.40 6.95
N LEU A 161 1.18 -12.36 6.18
CA LEU A 161 2.11 -11.72 5.26
C LEU A 161 2.64 -10.45 5.92
N THR A 162 3.96 -10.39 6.12
CA THR A 162 4.66 -9.23 6.66
C THR A 162 5.50 -8.58 5.57
N MET A 163 5.39 -7.26 5.44
CA MET A 163 6.23 -6.42 4.58
C MET A 163 7.01 -5.45 5.47
N GLU A 164 8.33 -5.49 5.36
CA GLU A 164 9.23 -4.56 6.06
C GLU A 164 10.04 -3.76 5.06
N TYR A 165 10.12 -2.46 5.28
CA TYR A 165 10.83 -1.51 4.43
C TYR A 165 11.99 -0.91 5.21
N TYR A 166 13.18 -0.92 4.62
CA TYR A 166 14.38 -0.33 5.18
C TYR A 166 15.00 0.60 4.14
N ALA A 167 15.46 1.78 4.56
CA ALA A 167 16.23 2.64 3.67
C ALA A 167 17.29 3.47 4.38
N THR A 168 18.33 3.81 3.64
CA THR A 168 19.39 4.76 4.01
C THR A 168 19.69 5.69 2.83
N THR A 169 20.16 6.89 3.13
CA THR A 169 20.49 7.89 2.11
C THR A 169 21.85 8.52 2.34
N ASP A 170 22.43 9.16 1.32
CA ASP A 170 23.68 9.93 1.43
C ASP A 170 23.48 11.46 1.40
N ALA A 171 22.24 11.93 1.21
CA ALA A 171 21.85 13.32 1.38
C ALA A 171 20.42 13.42 1.92
N THR A 172 20.08 14.51 2.62
CA THR A 172 18.70 14.69 3.13
C THR A 172 17.68 14.57 1.99
N THR A 173 16.68 13.71 2.18
CA THR A 173 15.62 13.46 1.21
C THR A 173 14.26 13.31 1.90
N VAL A 174 13.20 13.10 1.12
CA VAL A 174 11.89 12.69 1.63
C VAL A 174 11.63 11.24 1.24
N ILE A 175 10.99 10.48 2.14
CA ILE A 175 10.64 9.09 1.92
C ILE A 175 9.27 8.78 2.53
N ASN A 176 8.45 8.07 1.76
CA ASN A 176 7.17 7.52 2.22
C ASN A 176 6.89 6.29 1.36
N LEU A 177 7.06 5.08 1.90
CA LEU A 177 6.90 3.83 1.16
C LEU A 177 5.61 3.13 1.59
N THR A 178 4.95 2.48 0.64
CA THR A 178 3.78 1.64 0.91
C THR A 178 3.69 0.53 -0.15
N HIS A 179 2.74 -0.38 0.05
CA HIS A 179 2.32 -1.32 -0.98
C HIS A 179 0.85 -1.10 -1.32
N HIS A 180 0.57 -0.90 -2.60
CA HIS A 180 -0.75 -0.51 -3.11
C HIS A 180 -1.65 -1.73 -3.37
N THR A 181 -1.74 -2.64 -2.39
CA THR A 181 -2.57 -3.86 -2.52
C THR A 181 -4.05 -3.51 -2.57
N TYR A 182 -4.71 -3.83 -3.67
CA TYR A 182 -6.16 -3.79 -3.78
C TYR A 182 -6.75 -5.12 -3.34
N PHE A 183 -7.47 -5.11 -2.22
CA PHE A 183 -8.17 -6.29 -1.71
C PHE A 183 -9.56 -6.43 -2.31
N ASN A 184 -9.89 -7.65 -2.70
CA ASN A 184 -11.24 -8.12 -2.91
C ASN A 184 -11.35 -9.55 -2.35
N LEU A 185 -11.87 -9.66 -1.13
CA LEU A 185 -11.95 -10.95 -0.41
C LEU A 185 -13.04 -11.90 -0.95
N ASN A 186 -13.76 -11.52 -2.01
CA ASN A 186 -14.66 -12.42 -2.73
C ASN A 186 -13.84 -13.51 -3.45
N ASN A 187 -14.54 -14.56 -3.90
CA ASN A 187 -13.96 -15.58 -4.79
C ASN A 187 -13.95 -15.17 -6.27
N ASP A 188 -14.54 -14.02 -6.59
CA ASP A 188 -14.81 -13.53 -7.94
C ASP A 188 -14.58 -12.01 -7.98
N HIS A 189 -13.52 -11.60 -8.65
CA HIS A 189 -13.12 -10.19 -8.77
C HIS A 189 -14.00 -9.39 -9.72
N SER A 190 -15.01 -10.01 -10.35
CA SER A 190 -16.09 -9.30 -11.04
C SER A 190 -17.14 -8.69 -10.09
N GLN A 191 -17.07 -9.03 -8.79
CA GLN A 191 -17.97 -8.49 -7.77
C GLN A 191 -17.35 -7.28 -7.06
N THR A 192 -18.19 -6.32 -6.70
CA THR A 192 -17.77 -5.13 -5.95
C THR A 192 -17.38 -5.45 -4.51
N ILE A 193 -16.62 -4.56 -3.87
CA ILE A 193 -16.31 -4.60 -2.43
C ILE A 193 -17.38 -3.95 -1.56
N ARG A 194 -18.53 -3.56 -2.13
CA ARG A 194 -19.55 -2.79 -1.41
C ARG A 194 -20.20 -3.57 -0.26
N ASP A 195 -20.18 -4.91 -0.33
CA ASP A 195 -20.68 -5.78 0.74
C ASP A 195 -19.60 -6.17 1.77
N HIS A 196 -18.36 -5.68 1.60
CA HIS A 196 -17.31 -5.88 2.60
C HIS A 196 -17.55 -4.99 3.81
N GLU A 197 -17.22 -5.53 4.98
CA GLU A 197 -17.21 -4.81 6.24
C GLU A 197 -15.78 -4.33 6.54
N LEU A 198 -15.63 -3.02 6.74
CA LEU A 198 -14.37 -2.37 7.10
C LEU A 198 -14.45 -1.88 8.55
N CYS A 199 -13.34 -1.99 9.29
CA CYS A 199 -13.19 -1.43 10.63
C CYS A 199 -11.79 -0.83 10.78
N LEU A 200 -11.70 0.44 11.18
CA LEU A 200 -10.49 1.21 11.47
C LEU A 200 -10.60 1.77 12.91
N PRO A 201 -10.39 0.93 13.94
CA PRO A 201 -10.75 1.28 15.33
C PRO A 201 -9.98 2.49 15.89
N ASN A 202 -8.77 2.74 15.36
CA ASN A 202 -7.91 3.85 15.76
C ASN A 202 -7.97 5.04 14.79
N GLY A 203 -8.85 4.98 13.79
CA GLY A 203 -8.99 5.96 12.71
C GLY A 203 -9.98 7.08 13.02
N HIS A 204 -9.79 7.83 14.10
CA HIS A 204 -10.77 8.83 14.55
C HIS A 204 -10.77 10.14 13.76
N GLN A 205 -9.75 10.37 12.93
CA GLN A 205 -9.64 11.57 12.12
C GLN A 205 -9.22 11.23 10.69
N PHE A 206 -9.47 12.12 9.75
CA PHE A 206 -9.05 12.00 8.37
C PHE A 206 -8.58 13.34 7.80
N VAL A 207 -7.73 13.26 6.79
CA VAL A 207 -7.23 14.42 6.07
C VAL A 207 -8.19 14.73 4.94
N LYS A 208 -8.86 15.88 5.03
CA LYS A 208 -9.70 16.38 3.94
C LYS A 208 -8.85 16.86 2.78
N VAL A 209 -9.36 16.70 1.57
CA VAL A 209 -8.67 17.05 0.32
C VAL A 209 -9.52 17.96 -0.56
N GLU A 210 -8.86 18.67 -1.47
CA GLU A 210 -9.52 19.26 -2.64
C GLU A 210 -9.83 18.18 -3.68
N ASN A 211 -10.59 18.50 -4.73
CA ASN A 211 -10.97 17.56 -5.79
C ASN A 211 -9.80 17.06 -6.68
N ASN A 212 -8.58 17.49 -6.39
CA ASN A 212 -7.33 16.99 -6.98
C ASN A 212 -6.55 16.07 -6.01
N GLY A 213 -7.16 15.70 -4.87
CA GLY A 213 -6.56 14.83 -3.85
C GLY A 213 -5.50 15.50 -2.97
N ILE A 214 -5.28 16.82 -3.06
CA ILE A 214 -4.33 17.53 -2.19
C ILE A 214 -4.97 17.87 -0.85
N PRO A 215 -4.30 17.61 0.29
CA PRO A 215 -4.78 18.01 1.60
C PRO A 215 -5.10 19.50 1.72
N ILE A 216 -6.31 19.84 2.17
CA ILE A 216 -6.68 21.22 2.49
C ILE A 216 -5.90 21.73 3.71
N ALA A 217 -5.78 23.04 3.84
CA ALA A 217 -5.16 23.66 5.00
C ALA A 217 -5.94 23.38 6.29
N GLY A 218 -5.21 23.11 7.39
CA GLY A 218 -5.79 22.87 8.71
C GLY A 218 -5.52 21.46 9.24
N ALA A 219 -5.86 21.25 10.52
CA ALA A 219 -5.71 19.96 11.18
C ALA A 219 -6.67 18.90 10.58
N PRO A 220 -6.35 17.60 10.72
CA PRO A 220 -7.28 16.52 10.39
C PRO A 220 -8.67 16.72 11.01
N SER A 221 -9.71 16.31 10.29
CA SER A 221 -11.11 16.41 10.71
C SER A 221 -11.56 15.13 11.40
N ASP A 222 -12.47 15.23 12.37
CA ASP A 222 -13.06 14.05 13.01
C ASP A 222 -13.89 13.24 11.99
N VAL A 223 -13.79 11.90 12.07
CA VAL A 223 -14.61 11.01 11.23
C VAL A 223 -16.05 10.90 11.74
N LYS A 224 -16.29 11.19 13.01
CA LYS A 224 -17.58 10.91 13.68
C LYS A 224 -18.74 11.60 12.98
N GLY A 225 -19.73 10.81 12.58
CA GLY A 225 -20.93 11.31 11.89
C GLY A 225 -20.71 11.67 10.43
N THR A 226 -19.64 11.16 9.81
CA THR A 226 -19.33 11.29 8.39
C THR A 226 -19.28 9.91 7.71
N ALA A 227 -19.17 9.90 6.38
CA ALA A 227 -18.97 8.68 5.61
C ALA A 227 -17.66 7.93 5.97
N PHE A 228 -16.71 8.62 6.61
CA PHE A 228 -15.39 8.10 6.96
C PHE A 228 -15.35 7.45 8.35
N ASP A 229 -16.48 7.41 9.08
CA ASP A 229 -16.55 6.74 10.39
C ASP A 229 -16.55 5.22 10.23
N PHE A 230 -15.36 4.64 10.24
CA PHE A 230 -15.12 3.20 10.32
C PHE A 230 -14.60 2.79 11.70
N THR A 231 -14.78 3.60 12.74
CA THR A 231 -14.25 3.30 14.09
C THR A 231 -14.88 2.06 14.73
N SER A 232 -16.01 1.61 14.18
CA SER A 232 -16.63 0.31 14.39
C SER A 232 -16.88 -0.38 13.04
N PRO A 233 -17.05 -1.71 13.00
CA PRO A 233 -17.31 -2.42 11.75
C PRO A 233 -18.50 -1.83 10.99
N ARG A 234 -18.29 -1.56 9.71
CA ARG A 234 -19.24 -0.87 8.84
C ARG A 234 -19.13 -1.37 7.40
N ILE A 235 -20.26 -1.56 6.74
CA ILE A 235 -20.32 -1.95 5.33
C ILE A 235 -19.83 -0.79 4.46
N ILE A 236 -18.89 -1.06 3.55
CA ILE A 236 -18.30 -0.03 2.68
C ILE A 236 -19.38 0.61 1.78
N GLY A 237 -20.29 -0.19 1.25
CA GLY A 237 -21.39 0.29 0.42
C GLY A 237 -22.32 1.28 1.12
N ASP A 238 -22.54 1.13 2.43
CA ASP A 238 -23.35 2.06 3.22
C ASP A 238 -22.64 3.41 3.36
N ALA A 239 -21.33 3.40 3.63
CA ALA A 239 -20.50 4.62 3.67
C ALA A 239 -20.51 5.35 2.32
N LEU A 240 -20.27 4.63 1.23
CA LEU A 240 -20.25 5.19 -0.13
C LEU A 240 -21.61 5.73 -0.60
N SER A 241 -22.70 5.40 0.08
CA SER A 241 -24.04 5.88 -0.26
C SER A 241 -24.45 7.15 0.50
N GLU A 242 -23.60 7.62 1.42
CA GLU A 242 -23.87 8.84 2.18
C GLU A 242 -23.71 10.10 1.32
N LYS A 243 -24.40 11.16 1.74
CA LYS A 243 -24.21 12.50 1.17
C LYS A 243 -23.11 13.21 1.94
N ASP A 244 -21.89 13.11 1.42
CA ASP A 244 -20.72 13.79 1.96
C ASP A 244 -20.01 14.56 0.84
N GLN A 245 -19.54 15.78 1.14
CA GLN A 245 -18.83 16.62 0.19
C GLN A 245 -17.54 15.96 -0.30
N GLN A 246 -16.80 15.33 0.61
CA GLN A 246 -15.50 14.71 0.32
C GLN A 246 -15.65 13.44 -0.52
N LEU A 247 -16.75 12.69 -0.34
CA LEU A 247 -17.10 11.60 -1.26
C LEU A 247 -17.39 12.13 -2.67
N THR A 248 -18.11 13.24 -2.77
CA THR A 248 -18.45 13.85 -4.06
C THR A 248 -17.22 14.40 -4.78
N GLU A 249 -16.27 14.96 -4.04
CA GLU A 249 -15.04 15.55 -4.59
C GLU A 249 -14.05 14.50 -5.12
N MET A 250 -14.10 13.27 -4.60
CA MET A 250 -13.18 12.18 -4.94
C MET A 250 -13.85 10.97 -5.62
N ASP A 251 -15.12 11.10 -6.02
CA ASP A 251 -15.94 10.02 -6.59
C ASP A 251 -15.95 8.73 -5.73
N GLY A 252 -15.92 8.89 -4.41
CA GLY A 252 -15.81 7.81 -3.44
C GLY A 252 -14.82 8.14 -2.32
N ILE A 253 -14.26 7.13 -1.68
CA ILE A 253 -13.26 7.33 -0.63
C ILE A 253 -11.88 7.23 -1.27
N ASP A 254 -11.13 8.33 -1.26
CA ASP A 254 -9.67 8.38 -1.52
C ASP A 254 -9.01 9.30 -0.48
N HIS A 255 -8.97 8.87 0.78
CA HIS A 255 -8.59 9.73 1.91
C HIS A 255 -7.58 9.08 2.84
N ASN A 256 -6.67 9.90 3.36
CA ASN A 256 -5.77 9.49 4.43
C ASN A 256 -6.48 9.53 5.77
N ILE A 257 -6.75 8.36 6.35
CA ILE A 257 -7.22 8.19 7.73
C ILE A 257 -6.02 8.29 8.67
N VAL A 258 -6.16 9.12 9.70
CA VAL A 258 -5.16 9.33 10.75
C VAL A 258 -5.27 8.23 11.79
N ILE A 259 -4.19 7.49 12.02
CA ILE A 259 -4.16 6.37 12.97
C ILE A 259 -3.57 6.83 14.29
N SER A 260 -4.41 6.85 15.32
CA SER A 260 -4.02 7.20 16.68
C SER A 260 -2.97 6.23 17.26
N GLY A 261 -2.28 6.68 18.31
CA GLY A 261 -1.18 5.97 18.94
C GLY A 261 0.20 6.51 18.55
N GLU A 262 1.25 5.97 19.15
CA GLU A 262 2.62 6.39 18.86
C GLU A 262 3.09 5.83 17.52
N ALA A 263 3.41 6.73 16.58
CA ALA A 263 4.08 6.35 15.34
C ALA A 263 5.38 5.60 15.66
N LYS A 264 5.75 4.63 14.81
CA LYS A 264 6.87 3.67 15.01
C LYS A 264 6.56 2.47 15.91
N GLU A 265 5.49 2.50 16.72
CA GLU A 265 5.01 1.31 17.42
C GLU A 265 3.98 0.54 16.57
N MET A 266 4.12 -0.78 16.51
CA MET A 266 3.18 -1.66 15.82
C MET A 266 1.83 -1.67 16.53
N ARG A 267 0.76 -1.37 15.80
CA ARG A 267 -0.61 -1.36 16.32
C ARG A 267 -1.60 -1.82 15.27
N THR A 268 -2.73 -2.36 15.71
CA THR A 268 -3.83 -2.70 14.80
C THR A 268 -4.36 -1.41 14.19
N VAL A 269 -4.38 -1.36 12.86
CA VAL A 269 -4.80 -0.19 12.11
C VAL A 269 -6.16 -0.40 11.43
N GLY A 270 -6.50 -1.66 11.12
CA GLY A 270 -7.82 -1.96 10.58
C GLY A 270 -8.06 -3.44 10.32
N SER A 271 -9.26 -3.75 9.84
CA SER A 271 -9.64 -5.07 9.34
C SER A 271 -10.66 -4.96 8.22
N LEU A 272 -10.58 -5.88 7.24
CA LEU A 272 -11.55 -6.03 6.17
C LEU A 272 -12.14 -7.44 6.23
N TYR A 273 -13.46 -7.56 6.11
CA TYR A 273 -14.19 -8.83 6.19
C TYR A 273 -15.18 -8.98 5.04
N CYS A 274 -15.30 -10.20 4.51
CA CYS A 274 -16.31 -10.57 3.52
C CYS A 274 -17.18 -11.70 4.07
N ALA A 275 -18.46 -11.40 4.31
CA ALA A 275 -19.40 -12.38 4.82
C ALA A 275 -19.62 -13.56 3.87
N ALA A 276 -19.63 -13.32 2.55
CA ALA A 276 -19.88 -14.37 1.57
C ALA A 276 -18.83 -15.49 1.62
N THR A 277 -17.54 -15.15 1.77
CA THR A 277 -16.44 -16.12 1.84
C THR A 277 -16.05 -16.48 3.26
N GLY A 278 -16.43 -15.68 4.25
CA GLY A 278 -15.94 -15.78 5.63
C GLY A 278 -14.51 -15.26 5.81
N ARG A 279 -13.86 -14.77 4.75
CA ARG A 279 -12.48 -14.29 4.83
C ARG A 279 -12.38 -12.95 5.55
N ARG A 280 -11.37 -12.84 6.39
CA ARG A 280 -10.97 -11.62 7.08
C ARG A 280 -9.47 -11.38 6.90
N VAL A 281 -9.09 -10.12 6.75
CA VAL A 281 -7.71 -9.67 6.91
C VAL A 281 -7.66 -8.62 8.01
N ASP A 282 -6.82 -8.86 9.01
CA ASP A 282 -6.46 -7.89 10.04
C ASP A 282 -5.13 -7.24 9.68
N ILE A 283 -5.04 -5.93 9.87
CA ILE A 283 -3.93 -5.10 9.42
C ILE A 283 -3.27 -4.46 10.63
N THR A 284 -1.96 -4.65 10.76
CA THR A 284 -1.13 -4.03 11.81
C THR A 284 0.00 -3.26 11.16
N SER A 285 0.30 -2.06 11.62
CA SER A 285 1.38 -1.24 11.07
C SER A 285 1.96 -0.29 12.11
N ASN A 286 3.15 0.23 11.82
CA ASN A 286 3.78 1.30 12.58
C ASN A 286 3.65 2.68 11.93
N GLU A 287 3.06 2.77 10.74
CA GLU A 287 2.80 4.02 10.00
C GLU A 287 1.75 4.90 10.71
N PRO A 288 1.80 6.24 10.56
CA PRO A 288 0.87 7.15 11.23
C PRO A 288 -0.49 7.26 10.52
N GLY A 289 -0.60 6.85 9.27
CA GLY A 289 -1.80 6.98 8.46
C GLY A 289 -2.09 5.75 7.60
N ILE A 290 -3.32 5.72 7.07
CA ILE A 290 -3.76 4.80 6.02
C ILE A 290 -4.39 5.61 4.90
N GLN A 291 -3.93 5.45 3.65
CA GLN A 291 -4.78 5.80 2.51
C GLN A 291 -5.85 4.72 2.37
N LEU A 292 -7.12 5.11 2.55
CA LEU A 292 -8.26 4.28 2.20
C LEU A 292 -8.72 4.70 0.81
N TYR A 293 -8.58 3.82 -0.16
CA TYR A 293 -9.02 4.05 -1.53
C TYR A 293 -9.98 2.95 -1.99
N THR A 294 -11.21 3.33 -2.32
CA THR A 294 -12.28 2.37 -2.71
C THR A 294 -12.33 2.07 -4.20
N GLY A 295 -11.22 2.23 -4.92
CA GLY A 295 -11.13 1.80 -6.32
C GLY A 295 -12.06 2.59 -7.26
N ASN A 296 -12.21 3.89 -7.02
CA ASN A 296 -13.17 4.78 -7.67
C ASN A 296 -12.95 4.87 -9.20
N HIS A 297 -11.69 4.73 -9.63
CA HIS A 297 -11.28 4.82 -11.04
C HIS A 297 -10.77 3.49 -11.60
N LEU A 298 -11.04 2.37 -10.91
CA LEU A 298 -10.78 1.05 -11.49
C LEU A 298 -11.73 0.83 -12.69
N PRO A 299 -11.33 0.04 -13.70
CA PRO A 299 -12.17 -0.25 -14.87
C PRO A 299 -13.57 -0.76 -14.50
N MET A 300 -13.66 -1.43 -13.35
CA MET A 300 -14.91 -1.70 -12.67
C MET A 300 -14.87 -1.04 -11.30
N GLU A 301 -15.72 -0.02 -11.14
CA GLU A 301 -15.78 0.81 -9.94
C GLU A 301 -16.01 -0.04 -8.69
N ASN A 302 -15.29 0.30 -7.61
CA ASN A 302 -15.37 -0.37 -6.32
C ASN A 302 -15.21 -1.90 -6.39
N ASN A 303 -14.37 -2.43 -7.28
CA ASN A 303 -14.05 -3.87 -7.29
C ASN A 303 -12.81 -4.25 -6.47
N GLY A 304 -12.15 -3.27 -5.85
CA GLY A 304 -11.08 -3.47 -4.91
C GLY A 304 -10.98 -2.29 -3.96
N VAL A 305 -10.45 -2.54 -2.77
CA VAL A 305 -10.11 -1.50 -1.79
C VAL A 305 -8.63 -1.56 -1.47
N ALA A 306 -7.92 -0.45 -1.61
CA ALA A 306 -6.56 -0.30 -1.14
C ALA A 306 -6.56 0.32 0.27
N ILE A 307 -5.73 -0.26 1.14
CA ILE A 307 -5.55 0.15 2.54
C ILE A 307 -4.05 0.35 2.75
N GLU A 308 -3.55 1.48 2.26
CA GLU A 308 -2.11 1.75 2.16
C GLU A 308 -1.61 2.39 3.45
N THR A 309 -0.83 1.66 4.24
CA THR A 309 -0.19 2.20 5.44
C THR A 309 0.94 3.15 5.04
N GLN A 310 0.88 4.42 5.45
CA GLN A 310 1.80 5.46 4.99
C GLN A 310 1.88 6.66 5.94
N HIS A 311 2.83 7.56 5.66
CA HIS A 311 2.74 8.95 6.12
C HIS A 311 1.71 9.74 5.30
N TYR A 312 1.30 10.90 5.83
CA TYR A 312 0.21 11.66 5.22
C TYR A 312 0.62 12.24 3.86
N PRO A 313 -0.33 12.38 2.92
CA PRO A 313 -0.08 13.05 1.65
C PRO A 313 0.50 14.46 1.86
N ASN A 314 1.38 14.88 0.96
CA ASN A 314 1.96 16.22 0.93
C ASN A 314 2.71 16.65 2.22
N SER A 315 3.12 15.71 3.09
CA SER A 315 3.89 15.98 4.32
C SER A 315 5.14 16.85 4.12
N PRO A 316 5.90 16.77 3.01
CA PRO A 316 7.02 17.68 2.74
C PRO A 316 6.66 19.17 2.73
N ASN A 317 5.39 19.50 2.47
CA ASN A 317 4.86 20.87 2.46
C ASN A 317 3.94 21.17 3.65
N ARG A 318 3.84 20.25 4.62
CA ARG A 318 2.95 20.31 5.77
C ARG A 318 3.75 20.09 7.05
N PRO A 319 4.39 21.12 7.61
CA PRO A 319 5.19 20.99 8.84
C PRO A 319 4.35 20.60 10.07
N ASP A 320 3.03 20.68 9.97
CA ASP A 320 2.05 20.18 10.93
C ASP A 320 1.78 18.67 10.85
N PHE A 321 2.26 17.99 9.79
CA PHE A 321 2.14 16.55 9.60
C PHE A 321 3.39 15.79 10.07
N PRO A 322 3.28 14.46 10.32
CA PRO A 322 4.45 13.62 10.61
C PRO A 322 5.53 13.78 9.55
N SER A 323 6.77 14.04 9.98
CA SER A 323 7.87 14.30 9.05
C SER A 323 8.22 13.06 8.23
N THR A 324 8.42 13.26 6.93
CA THR A 324 8.90 12.25 5.98
C THR A 324 10.37 12.47 5.61
N LEU A 325 11.09 13.34 6.31
CA LEU A 325 12.51 13.60 6.03
C LEU A 325 13.36 12.42 6.49
N LEU A 326 14.35 12.06 5.67
CA LEU A 326 15.39 11.09 6.02
C LEU A 326 16.75 11.74 5.82
N ARG A 327 17.60 11.72 6.86
CA ARG A 327 18.98 12.24 6.83
C ARG A 327 20.02 11.12 6.69
N PRO A 328 21.27 11.44 6.29
CA PRO A 328 22.31 10.42 6.08
C PRO A 328 22.69 9.59 7.31
N ASP A 329 22.47 10.11 8.52
CA ASP A 329 22.73 9.44 9.79
C ASP A 329 21.51 8.69 10.34
N GLU A 330 20.38 8.76 9.65
CA GLU A 330 19.12 8.11 10.02
C GLU A 330 18.89 6.82 9.22
N LYS A 331 18.05 5.94 9.78
CA LYS A 331 17.55 4.75 9.09
C LYS A 331 16.05 4.84 9.01
N TYR A 332 15.50 4.66 7.81
CA TYR A 332 14.08 4.47 7.61
C TYR A 332 13.70 3.04 7.96
N TYR A 333 12.57 2.89 8.66
CA TYR A 333 11.95 1.61 8.94
C TYR A 333 10.42 1.75 8.93
N SER A 334 9.76 0.89 8.15
CA SER A 334 8.31 0.75 8.14
C SER A 334 7.94 -0.73 8.09
N LYS A 335 6.80 -1.08 8.68
CA LYS A 335 6.32 -2.45 8.75
C LYS A 335 4.81 -2.50 8.66
N THR A 336 4.31 -3.39 7.81
CA THR A 336 2.90 -3.72 7.68
C THR A 336 2.70 -5.22 7.68
N VAL A 337 1.69 -5.67 8.42
CA VAL A 337 1.34 -7.08 8.58
C VAL A 337 -0.12 -7.26 8.17
N TYR A 338 -0.36 -8.16 7.24
CA TYR A 338 -1.68 -8.68 6.88
C TYR A 338 -1.83 -10.07 7.49
N GLU A 339 -2.73 -10.23 8.46
CA GLU A 339 -3.06 -11.51 9.09
C GLU A 339 -4.41 -12.01 8.57
N PHE A 340 -4.40 -13.15 7.89
CA PHE A 340 -5.60 -13.72 7.30
C PHE A 340 -6.26 -14.74 8.24
N SER A 341 -7.58 -14.73 8.26
CA SER A 341 -8.40 -15.69 9.00
C SER A 341 -9.73 -15.97 8.31
N VAL A 342 -10.41 -17.00 8.78
CA VAL A 342 -11.78 -17.35 8.39
C VAL A 342 -12.67 -17.19 9.61
N VAL A 343 -13.72 -16.38 9.48
CA VAL A 343 -14.77 -16.19 10.48
C VAL A 343 -16.00 -17.01 10.04
N ALA A 344 -16.56 -17.78 10.97
CA ALA A 344 -17.68 -18.71 10.72
C ALA A 344 -18.99 -17.97 10.38
#